data_AF-A0A485KQ19-F1
#
_entry.id   AF-A0A485KQ19-F1
#
_cell.length_a   1.000
_cell.length_b   1.000
_cell.length_c   1.000
_cell.angle_alpha   90.00
_cell.angle_beta   90.00
_cell.angle_gamma   90.00
#
_symmetry.space_group_name_H-M   'P 1'
#
loop_
_entity.id
_entity.type
_entity.pdbx_description
1 polymer ?
#
loop_
_entity_poly.entity_id
_entity_poly.type
_entity_poly.pdbx_seq_one_letter_code
_entity_poly.pdbx_strand_id
1 'polypeptide(L)'
;MNSTEPGAPPPPPLGLTLAFFHEFVRRCNDPLDGLTTTQVCKQYVVPYTRSTESSVVDHVRATDPDEARFVRPAMWYVSHAWGYLFLETLDALDAFVAQRGLAADDVSFWFCVFNVNQHSDHTDDLDTVFRTSLLAIQRVVMIVHPWNDPLTLTRLWCVYEVYLASVLALDAVDAVAADDDEHAETHLRFDVAMSHAQKKAFLADMRVHANAFVDMLGRVKTARALTTRTRDRTRLTALVHAAVGTFAALDQIMFRVLFKWMLRCVQGQAMAAQDACARATWSHVVGVLLCDDDQDAAAHSWLQHAFESFQAQGETAAACRSLLYLCRIRAAGGGDAWEQPLRQCLAWQSATLGAAHADTLDTMYELAYCYADVEEYGAAIALLEICVAARRQDEAFVMEATLASSLLGHIFVQTQAWEMAVQWLEPCLAAQTAHLGLDHPATGRTANNLAVAYVHRGEPARALQLYEDAHATNLRVHGAEHEATRTSSRNIDETRRLLEGSPALD
;
A
#
# COMPACT_ATOMS: atom_id res chain seq x y z
N MET A 1 -40.51 -31.97 3.68
CA MET A 1 -40.17 -31.19 4.88
C MET A 1 -38.67 -31.04 4.90
N ASN A 2 -38.15 -29.96 4.31
CA ASN A 2 -36.80 -29.49 4.58
C ASN A 2 -36.95 -28.01 4.91
N SER A 3 -36.96 -27.74 6.20
CA SER A 3 -36.78 -26.43 6.81
C SER A 3 -35.37 -25.94 6.47
N THR A 4 -35.24 -25.07 5.47
CA THR A 4 -34.05 -24.25 5.30
C THR A 4 -34.09 -23.18 6.38
N GLU A 5 -33.15 -23.25 7.32
CA GLU A 5 -32.90 -22.17 8.27
C GLU A 5 -32.62 -20.85 7.52
N PRO A 6 -33.22 -19.73 7.94
CA PRO A 6 -32.92 -18.42 7.36
C PRO A 6 -31.56 -17.94 7.91
N GLY A 7 -30.50 -18.05 7.12
CA GLY A 7 -29.20 -17.45 7.46
C GLY A 7 -27.94 -18.13 6.95
N ALA A 8 -28.00 -19.37 6.44
CA ALA A 8 -26.81 -20.03 5.92
C ALA A 8 -26.34 -19.39 4.58
N PRO A 9 -25.05 -19.04 4.43
CA PRO A 9 -24.54 -18.53 3.16
C PRO A 9 -24.76 -19.58 2.04
N PRO A 10 -25.04 -19.14 0.81
CA PRO A 10 -25.22 -20.06 -0.32
C PRO A 10 -23.98 -20.94 -0.48
N PRO A 11 -24.13 -22.21 -0.90
CA PRO A 11 -22.98 -23.08 -1.11
C PRO A 11 -22.00 -22.45 -2.11
N PRO A 12 -20.68 -22.55 -1.88
CA PRO A 12 -19.70 -21.95 -2.76
C PRO A 12 -19.84 -22.51 -4.18
N PRO A 13 -19.73 -21.67 -5.22
CA PRO A 13 -19.74 -22.13 -6.59
C PRO A 13 -18.58 -23.10 -6.83
N LEU A 14 -18.72 -23.93 -7.85
CA LEU A 14 -17.62 -24.79 -8.28
C LEU A 14 -16.47 -23.94 -8.84
N GLY A 15 -15.26 -24.45 -8.66
CA GLY A 15 -14.02 -23.95 -9.22
C GLY A 15 -13.12 -25.11 -9.65
N LEU A 16 -11.89 -24.76 -10.00
CA LEU A 16 -10.88 -25.71 -10.48
C LEU A 16 -9.71 -25.75 -9.51
N THR A 17 -9.12 -26.92 -9.31
CA THR A 17 -7.91 -27.05 -8.50
C THR A 17 -6.71 -26.39 -9.18
N LEU A 18 -5.71 -26.02 -8.40
CA LEU A 18 -4.44 -25.50 -8.93
C LEU A 18 -3.77 -26.50 -9.89
N ALA A 19 -3.88 -27.79 -9.59
CA ALA A 19 -3.38 -28.86 -10.46
C ALA A 19 -4.01 -28.84 -11.86
N PHE A 20 -5.30 -28.47 -11.98
CA PHE A 20 -5.92 -28.29 -13.29
C PHE A 20 -5.31 -27.13 -14.06
N PHE A 21 -4.96 -26.03 -13.40
CA PHE A 21 -4.29 -24.92 -14.08
C PHE A 21 -2.96 -25.37 -14.68
N HIS A 22 -2.19 -26.18 -13.95
CA HIS A 22 -0.96 -26.78 -14.48
C HIS A 22 -1.23 -27.77 -15.63
N GLU A 23 -2.31 -28.56 -15.57
CA GLU A 23 -2.72 -29.46 -16.68
C GLU A 23 -3.14 -28.66 -17.92
N PHE A 24 -3.90 -27.57 -17.73
CA PHE A 24 -4.30 -26.67 -18.80
C PHE A 24 -3.08 -26.07 -19.50
N VAL A 25 -2.09 -25.60 -18.74
CA VAL A 25 -0.81 -25.10 -19.30
C VAL A 25 -0.10 -26.22 -20.08
N ARG A 26 -0.01 -27.44 -19.54
CA ARG A 26 0.64 -28.58 -20.20
C ARG A 26 -0.05 -29.01 -21.51
N ARG A 27 -1.37 -28.80 -21.63
CA ARG A 27 -2.12 -29.04 -22.87
C ARG A 27 -1.93 -27.96 -23.93
N CYS A 28 -1.50 -26.76 -23.56
CA CYS A 28 -1.25 -25.71 -24.54
C CYS A 28 0.01 -26.09 -25.34
N ASN A 29 -0.16 -26.39 -26.63
CA ASN A 29 0.92 -26.88 -27.49
C ASN A 29 2.01 -25.82 -27.77
N ASP A 30 1.68 -24.53 -27.62
CA ASP A 30 2.58 -23.40 -27.77
C ASP A 30 2.89 -22.77 -26.40
N PRO A 31 4.10 -22.21 -26.20
CA PRO A 31 4.47 -21.58 -24.93
C PRO A 31 3.58 -20.37 -24.64
N LEU A 32 3.02 -20.33 -23.42
CA LEU A 32 2.21 -19.21 -22.93
C LEU A 32 3.05 -18.02 -22.44
N ASP A 33 4.37 -18.09 -22.61
CA ASP A 33 5.32 -17.07 -22.16
C ASP A 33 4.99 -15.69 -22.77
N GLY A 34 4.92 -14.68 -21.91
CA GLY A 34 4.60 -13.30 -22.31
C GLY A 34 3.14 -13.06 -22.70
N LEU A 35 2.27 -14.07 -22.63
CA LEU A 35 0.83 -13.88 -22.90
C LEU A 35 0.09 -13.39 -21.65
N THR A 36 -0.71 -12.35 -21.84
CA THR A 36 -1.66 -11.86 -20.84
C THR A 36 -2.84 -12.82 -20.67
N THR A 37 -3.53 -12.76 -19.53
CA THR A 37 -4.78 -13.53 -19.33
C THR A 37 -5.81 -13.27 -20.44
N THR A 38 -5.89 -12.05 -20.96
CA THR A 38 -6.74 -11.71 -22.11
C THR A 38 -6.37 -12.50 -23.37
N GLN A 39 -5.07 -12.60 -23.66
CA GLN A 39 -4.59 -13.34 -24.83
C GLN A 39 -4.79 -14.84 -24.64
N VAL A 40 -4.47 -15.38 -23.46
CA VAL A 40 -4.71 -16.80 -23.13
C VAL A 40 -6.19 -17.16 -23.24
N CYS A 41 -7.08 -16.29 -22.75
CA CYS A 41 -8.51 -16.48 -22.87
C CYS A 41 -8.95 -16.63 -24.34
N LYS A 42 -8.54 -15.69 -25.21
CA LYS A 42 -8.93 -15.68 -26.62
C LYS A 42 -8.30 -16.81 -27.43
N GLN A 43 -7.04 -17.15 -27.15
CA GLN A 43 -6.25 -18.09 -27.97
C GLN A 43 -6.42 -19.55 -27.54
N TYR A 44 -6.72 -19.82 -26.26
CA TYR A 44 -6.74 -21.18 -25.73
C TYR A 44 -8.05 -21.53 -25.02
N VAL A 45 -8.56 -20.66 -24.14
CA VAL A 45 -9.78 -20.96 -23.35
C VAL A 45 -11.03 -21.02 -24.22
N VAL A 46 -11.27 -19.99 -25.05
CA VAL A 46 -12.44 -19.94 -25.94
C VAL A 46 -12.42 -21.10 -26.95
N PRO A 47 -11.29 -21.45 -27.61
CA PRO A 47 -11.22 -22.65 -28.42
C PRO A 47 -11.46 -23.96 -27.66
N TYR A 48 -10.93 -24.08 -26.44
CA TYR A 48 -11.08 -25.28 -25.61
C TYR A 48 -12.54 -25.60 -25.29
N THR A 49 -13.35 -24.59 -24.93
CA THR A 49 -14.77 -24.81 -24.59
C THR A 49 -15.74 -24.68 -25.76
N ARG A 50 -15.23 -24.62 -27.01
CA ARG A 50 -16.06 -24.37 -28.20
C ARG A 50 -17.15 -25.42 -28.42
N SER A 51 -16.91 -26.69 -28.07
CA SER A 51 -17.90 -27.75 -28.29
C SER A 51 -19.12 -27.67 -27.37
N THR A 52 -18.96 -27.07 -26.19
CA THR A 52 -20.03 -26.94 -25.19
C THR A 52 -20.56 -25.52 -25.06
N GLU A 53 -19.86 -24.53 -25.62
CA GLU A 53 -20.16 -23.08 -25.51
C GLU A 53 -20.40 -22.65 -24.04
N SER A 54 -19.64 -23.24 -23.12
CA SER A 54 -19.79 -23.08 -21.66
C SER A 54 -18.53 -22.53 -20.99
N SER A 55 -18.60 -22.31 -19.67
CA SER A 55 -17.41 -22.10 -18.83
C SER A 55 -16.48 -23.33 -18.89
N VAL A 56 -15.21 -23.17 -18.52
CA VAL A 56 -14.26 -24.30 -18.44
C VAL A 56 -14.67 -25.27 -17.35
N VAL A 57 -15.16 -24.76 -16.22
CA VAL A 57 -15.67 -25.58 -15.11
C VAL A 57 -16.79 -26.51 -15.59
N ASP A 58 -17.78 -25.97 -16.30
CA ASP A 58 -18.91 -26.75 -16.81
C ASP A 58 -18.49 -27.68 -17.96
N HIS A 59 -17.56 -27.22 -18.81
CA HIS A 59 -17.02 -28.04 -19.90
C HIS A 59 -16.33 -29.29 -19.35
N VAL A 60 -15.36 -29.13 -18.44
CA VAL A 60 -14.61 -30.24 -17.83
C VAL A 60 -15.57 -31.23 -17.17
N ARG A 61 -16.57 -30.74 -16.42
CA ARG A 61 -17.56 -31.61 -15.78
C ARG A 61 -18.42 -32.39 -16.78
N ALA A 62 -18.70 -31.82 -17.95
CA ALA A 62 -19.58 -32.41 -18.95
C ALA A 62 -18.86 -33.36 -19.93
N THR A 63 -17.59 -33.10 -20.24
CA THR A 63 -16.89 -33.76 -21.35
C THR A 63 -15.84 -34.77 -20.91
N ASP A 64 -15.29 -34.65 -19.69
CA ASP A 64 -14.17 -35.48 -19.24
C ASP A 64 -14.39 -36.02 -17.82
N PRO A 65 -14.80 -37.31 -17.69
CA PRO A 65 -14.99 -37.95 -16.39
C PRO A 65 -13.71 -38.04 -15.54
N ASP A 66 -12.54 -38.12 -16.17
CA ASP A 66 -11.26 -38.23 -15.47
C ASP A 66 -10.79 -36.86 -14.95
N GLU A 67 -11.04 -35.79 -15.71
CA GLU A 67 -10.76 -34.41 -15.27
C GLU A 67 -11.82 -33.84 -14.33
N ALA A 68 -13.01 -34.46 -14.23
CA ALA A 68 -14.04 -34.07 -13.27
C ALA A 68 -13.53 -34.05 -11.81
N ARG A 69 -12.48 -34.81 -11.49
CA ARG A 69 -11.79 -34.80 -10.18
C ARG A 69 -11.20 -33.45 -9.79
N PHE A 70 -10.90 -32.61 -10.78
CA PHE A 70 -10.34 -31.27 -10.59
C PHE A 70 -11.42 -30.21 -10.32
N VAL A 71 -12.70 -30.54 -10.54
CA VAL A 71 -13.81 -29.65 -10.26
C VAL A 71 -14.24 -29.84 -8.81
N ARG A 72 -14.06 -28.81 -7.98
CA ARG A 72 -14.39 -28.82 -6.55
C ARG A 72 -15.09 -27.52 -6.15
N PRO A 73 -15.85 -27.47 -5.05
CA PRO A 73 -16.34 -26.21 -4.51
C PRO A 73 -15.16 -25.25 -4.30
N ALA A 74 -15.27 -24.01 -4.80
CA ALA A 74 -14.17 -23.06 -4.78
C ALA A 74 -13.84 -22.62 -3.35
N MET A 75 -12.57 -22.75 -2.96
CA MET A 75 -12.09 -22.31 -1.64
C MET A 75 -11.63 -20.86 -1.64
N TRP A 76 -11.22 -20.33 -2.80
CA TRP A 76 -10.67 -18.99 -2.94
C TRP A 76 -11.19 -18.31 -4.20
N TYR A 77 -11.53 -17.04 -4.09
CA TYR A 77 -11.86 -16.16 -5.19
C TYR A 77 -10.59 -15.43 -5.65
N VAL A 78 -10.24 -15.53 -6.94
CA VAL A 78 -9.03 -14.92 -7.51
C VAL A 78 -9.34 -13.53 -8.07
N SER A 79 -8.89 -12.49 -7.36
CA SER A 79 -8.89 -11.11 -7.83
C SER A 79 -7.62 -10.83 -8.63
N HIS A 80 -7.75 -10.49 -9.91
CA HIS A 80 -6.60 -10.21 -10.78
C HIS A 80 -6.96 -9.27 -11.94
N ALA A 81 -5.95 -8.68 -12.57
CA ALA A 81 -6.13 -7.91 -13.80
C ALA A 81 -5.90 -8.79 -15.02
N TRP A 82 -6.81 -8.71 -16.01
CA TRP A 82 -6.71 -9.47 -17.26
C TRP A 82 -5.52 -9.06 -18.15
N GLY A 83 -4.88 -7.93 -17.85
CA GLY A 83 -3.65 -7.48 -18.47
C GLY A 83 -2.38 -8.10 -17.86
N TYR A 84 -2.49 -8.83 -16.75
CA TYR A 84 -1.34 -9.55 -16.19
C TYR A 84 -0.91 -10.71 -17.07
N LEU A 85 0.39 -11.02 -17.02
CA LEU A 85 0.93 -12.24 -17.59
C LEU A 85 0.29 -13.43 -16.90
N PHE A 86 -0.23 -14.36 -17.71
CA PHE A 86 -1.00 -15.49 -17.20
C PHE A 86 -0.12 -16.42 -16.35
N LEU A 87 1.09 -16.72 -16.80
CA LEU A 87 2.02 -17.58 -16.05
C LEU A 87 2.52 -16.94 -14.76
N GLU A 88 2.71 -15.61 -14.70
CA GLU A 88 3.04 -14.93 -13.44
C GLU A 88 1.87 -14.97 -12.46
N THR A 89 0.64 -14.90 -12.96
CA THR A 89 -0.57 -15.04 -12.15
C THR A 89 -0.66 -16.44 -11.54
N LEU A 90 -0.32 -17.49 -12.30
CA LEU A 90 -0.28 -18.87 -11.78
C LEU A 90 0.87 -19.06 -10.78
N ASP A 91 2.07 -18.54 -11.06
CA ASP A 91 3.20 -18.59 -10.12
C ASP A 91 2.87 -17.90 -8.79
N ALA A 92 2.08 -16.82 -8.82
CA ALA A 92 1.57 -16.18 -7.61
C ALA A 92 0.65 -17.10 -6.80
N LEU A 93 -0.24 -17.85 -7.45
CA LEU A 93 -1.10 -18.84 -6.80
C LEU A 93 -0.30 -20.02 -6.25
N ASP A 94 0.71 -20.47 -6.98
CA ASP A 94 1.65 -21.51 -6.52
C ASP A 94 2.38 -21.07 -5.24
N ALA A 95 2.98 -19.87 -5.25
CA ALA A 95 3.62 -19.29 -4.07
C ALA A 95 2.66 -19.15 -2.88
N PHE A 96 1.41 -18.75 -3.16
CA PHE A 96 0.36 -18.60 -2.16
C PHE A 96 -0.06 -19.92 -1.49
N VAL A 97 -0.21 -20.98 -2.28
CA VAL A 97 -0.55 -22.33 -1.81
C VAL A 97 0.63 -22.94 -1.04
N ALA A 98 1.85 -22.83 -1.59
CA ALA A 98 3.06 -23.32 -0.96
C ALA A 98 3.32 -22.70 0.42
N GLN A 99 3.10 -21.38 0.57
CA GLN A 99 3.26 -20.68 1.85
C GLN A 99 2.31 -21.21 2.95
N ARG A 100 1.21 -21.87 2.58
CA ARG A 100 0.23 -22.44 3.50
C ARG A 100 0.44 -23.94 3.76
N GLY A 101 1.46 -24.55 3.14
CA GLY A 101 1.72 -25.99 3.26
C GLY A 101 0.60 -26.87 2.67
N LEU A 102 -0.17 -26.32 1.72
CA LEU A 102 -1.28 -27.04 1.06
C LEU A 102 -0.79 -27.66 -0.25
N ALA A 103 -1.40 -28.77 -0.67
CA ALA A 103 -1.12 -29.39 -1.96
C ALA A 103 -1.97 -28.78 -3.09
N ALA A 104 -1.46 -28.76 -4.32
CA ALA A 104 -2.15 -28.18 -5.48
C ALA A 104 -3.51 -28.86 -5.80
N ASP A 105 -3.65 -30.15 -5.48
CA ASP A 105 -4.90 -30.89 -5.64
C ASP A 105 -5.95 -30.54 -4.58
N ASP A 106 -5.52 -30.03 -3.43
CA ASP A 106 -6.38 -29.78 -2.27
C ASP A 106 -6.95 -28.36 -2.24
N VAL A 107 -6.48 -27.47 -3.13
CA VAL A 107 -6.92 -26.08 -3.18
C VAL A 107 -7.60 -25.79 -4.52
N SER A 108 -8.84 -25.33 -4.45
CA SER A 108 -9.66 -24.93 -5.59
C SER A 108 -9.91 -23.43 -5.63
N PHE A 109 -9.93 -22.89 -6.85
CA PHE A 109 -10.07 -21.48 -7.11
C PHE A 109 -11.28 -21.19 -7.99
N TRP A 110 -11.98 -20.13 -7.65
CA TRP A 110 -12.86 -19.42 -8.57
C TRP A 110 -12.01 -18.38 -9.29
N PHE A 111 -11.75 -18.60 -10.57
CA PHE A 111 -10.88 -17.77 -11.40
C PHE A 111 -11.65 -17.38 -12.66
N CYS A 112 -11.98 -16.09 -12.80
CA CYS A 112 -13.02 -15.68 -13.74
C CYS A 112 -12.75 -16.06 -15.22
N VAL A 113 -11.50 -16.21 -15.63
CA VAL A 113 -11.17 -16.71 -16.97
C VAL A 113 -11.68 -18.14 -17.23
N PHE A 114 -11.79 -18.96 -16.19
CA PHE A 114 -12.25 -20.35 -16.27
C PHE A 114 -13.69 -20.54 -15.79
N ASN A 115 -14.13 -19.76 -14.81
CA ASN A 115 -15.43 -19.90 -14.17
C ASN A 115 -16.57 -19.16 -14.88
N VAL A 116 -16.26 -18.14 -15.67
CA VAL A 116 -17.26 -17.39 -16.45
C VAL A 116 -17.35 -17.96 -17.85
N ASN A 117 -18.55 -18.01 -18.42
CA ASN A 117 -18.73 -18.37 -19.83
C ASN A 117 -18.15 -17.26 -20.72
N GLN A 118 -17.19 -17.63 -21.57
CA GLN A 118 -16.46 -16.70 -22.45
C GLN A 118 -17.08 -16.57 -23.85
N HIS A 119 -18.14 -17.33 -24.16
CA HIS A 119 -18.80 -17.33 -25.48
C HIS A 119 -19.99 -16.38 -25.55
N SER A 120 -20.60 -16.06 -24.41
CA SER A 120 -21.82 -15.26 -24.34
C SER A 120 -21.53 -13.83 -23.87
N ASP A 121 -22.15 -12.86 -24.55
CA ASP A 121 -22.25 -11.47 -24.08
C ASP A 121 -23.25 -11.39 -22.91
N HIS A 122 -23.00 -12.09 -21.79
CA HIS A 122 -23.82 -11.96 -20.58
C HIS A 122 -23.53 -10.61 -19.91
N THR A 123 -23.97 -9.53 -20.53
CA THR A 123 -23.61 -8.17 -20.12
C THR A 123 -24.27 -7.73 -18.82
N ASP A 124 -25.42 -8.31 -18.45
CA ASP A 124 -26.22 -7.87 -17.31
C ASP A 124 -26.17 -8.80 -16.06
N ASP A 125 -25.68 -10.04 -16.18
CA ASP A 125 -25.67 -11.03 -15.06
C ASP A 125 -24.28 -11.24 -14.42
N LEU A 126 -23.20 -10.77 -15.06
CA LEU A 126 -21.84 -10.93 -14.52
C LEU A 126 -21.69 -10.32 -13.13
N ASP A 127 -22.28 -9.15 -12.89
CA ASP A 127 -22.26 -8.49 -11.59
C ASP A 127 -22.87 -9.38 -10.49
N THR A 128 -23.99 -10.04 -10.79
CA THR A 128 -24.64 -10.97 -9.88
C THR A 128 -23.77 -12.20 -9.65
N VAL A 129 -23.18 -12.77 -10.71
CA VAL A 129 -22.30 -13.94 -10.64
C VAL A 129 -21.08 -13.65 -9.76
N PHE A 130 -20.38 -12.55 -10.00
CA PHE A 130 -19.21 -12.15 -9.23
C PHE A 130 -19.56 -11.89 -7.76
N ARG A 131 -20.60 -11.08 -7.50
CA ARG A 131 -21.04 -10.75 -6.13
C ARG A 131 -21.47 -12.00 -5.37
N THR A 132 -22.30 -12.84 -5.98
CA THR A 132 -22.80 -14.08 -5.35
C THR A 132 -21.65 -15.05 -5.08
N SER A 133 -20.72 -15.19 -6.03
CA SER A 133 -19.55 -16.06 -5.87
C SER A 133 -18.66 -15.58 -4.72
N LEU A 134 -18.35 -14.28 -4.66
CA LEU A 134 -17.53 -13.71 -3.60
C LEU A 134 -18.18 -13.87 -2.23
N LEU A 135 -19.49 -13.58 -2.12
CA LEU A 135 -20.26 -13.75 -0.88
C LEU A 135 -20.34 -15.20 -0.41
N ALA A 136 -20.37 -16.17 -1.34
CA ALA A 136 -20.42 -17.59 -1.04
C ALA A 136 -19.05 -18.17 -0.65
N ILE A 137 -17.98 -17.72 -1.30
CA ILE A 137 -16.61 -18.22 -1.07
C ILE A 137 -16.01 -17.63 0.20
N GLN A 138 -16.30 -16.35 0.48
CA GLN A 138 -15.83 -15.60 1.65
C GLN A 138 -14.29 -15.56 1.84
N ARG A 139 -13.53 -15.85 0.78
CA ARG A 139 -12.07 -15.84 0.78
C ARG A 139 -11.58 -15.27 -0.53
N VAL A 140 -10.88 -14.15 -0.50
CA VAL A 140 -10.33 -13.48 -1.67
C VAL A 140 -8.82 -13.53 -1.62
N VAL A 141 -8.21 -13.99 -2.70
CA VAL A 141 -6.78 -13.82 -2.95
C VAL A 141 -6.61 -12.82 -4.10
N MET A 142 -5.98 -11.69 -3.81
CA MET A 142 -5.63 -10.71 -4.85
C MET A 142 -4.20 -10.90 -5.33
N ILE A 143 -4.05 -10.97 -6.64
CA ILE A 143 -2.76 -10.97 -7.32
C ILE A 143 -2.27 -9.53 -7.48
N VAL A 144 -1.07 -9.22 -7.00
CA VAL A 144 -0.53 -7.85 -6.99
C VAL A 144 0.75 -7.79 -7.83
N HIS A 145 0.63 -7.27 -9.06
CA HIS A 145 1.71 -7.17 -10.04
C HIS A 145 1.66 -5.88 -10.87
N PRO A 146 2.80 -5.23 -11.17
CA PRO A 146 4.00 -5.24 -10.33
C PRO A 146 3.68 -4.77 -8.90
N TRP A 147 4.47 -5.17 -7.92
CA TRP A 147 4.12 -4.91 -6.51
C TRP A 147 4.07 -3.39 -6.19
N ASN A 148 4.92 -2.59 -6.84
CA ASN A 148 5.10 -1.15 -6.62
C ASN A 148 4.23 -0.25 -7.52
N ASP A 149 3.44 -0.82 -8.43
CA ASP A 149 2.43 -0.12 -9.23
C ASP A 149 1.34 -1.10 -9.70
N PRO A 150 0.52 -1.63 -8.76
CA PRO A 150 -0.32 -2.76 -9.05
C PRO A 150 -1.54 -2.40 -9.92
N LEU A 151 -1.64 -3.00 -11.12
CA LEU A 151 -2.76 -2.72 -12.03
C LEU A 151 -4.12 -3.12 -11.42
N THR A 152 -4.16 -4.10 -10.53
CA THR A 152 -5.39 -4.48 -9.81
C THR A 152 -5.96 -3.30 -9.03
N LEU A 153 -5.13 -2.45 -8.43
CA LEU A 153 -5.62 -1.29 -7.67
C LEU A 153 -6.05 -0.12 -8.55
N THR A 154 -5.80 -0.21 -9.87
CA THR A 154 -6.32 0.73 -10.88
C THR A 154 -7.63 0.25 -11.51
N ARG A 155 -8.14 -0.93 -11.11
CA ARG A 155 -9.35 -1.55 -11.68
C ARG A 155 -10.49 -1.48 -10.66
N LEU A 156 -11.59 -0.84 -11.04
CA LEU A 156 -12.68 -0.57 -10.09
C LEU A 156 -13.30 -1.85 -9.52
N TRP A 157 -13.28 -2.94 -10.29
CA TRP A 157 -13.75 -4.24 -9.80
C TRP A 157 -12.80 -4.81 -8.74
N CYS A 158 -11.50 -4.93 -9.00
CA CYS A 158 -10.58 -5.46 -7.98
C CYS A 158 -10.61 -4.65 -6.67
N VAL A 159 -10.79 -3.33 -6.79
CA VAL A 159 -11.03 -2.43 -5.66
C VAL A 159 -12.35 -2.75 -4.92
N TYR A 160 -13.44 -2.96 -5.65
CA TYR A 160 -14.74 -3.31 -5.06
C TYR A 160 -14.73 -4.72 -4.43
N GLU A 161 -13.92 -5.66 -4.92
CA GLU A 161 -13.70 -6.97 -4.29
C GLU A 161 -13.01 -6.86 -2.94
N VAL A 162 -11.99 -6.00 -2.81
CA VAL A 162 -11.35 -5.74 -1.51
C VAL A 162 -12.32 -5.08 -0.55
N TYR A 163 -13.13 -4.13 -1.03
CA TYR A 163 -14.20 -3.55 -0.23
C TYR A 163 -15.14 -4.62 0.32
N LEU A 164 -15.72 -5.46 -0.56
CA LEU A 164 -16.63 -6.52 -0.14
C LEU A 164 -15.95 -7.44 0.87
N ALA A 165 -14.69 -7.78 0.61
CA ALA A 165 -13.90 -8.60 1.51
C ALA A 165 -13.65 -7.96 2.88
N SER A 166 -13.51 -6.64 2.94
CA SER A 166 -13.09 -5.93 4.14
C SER A 166 -14.25 -5.40 4.98
N VAL A 167 -15.35 -4.99 4.34
CA VAL A 167 -16.49 -4.35 5.02
C VAL A 167 -17.59 -5.34 5.37
N LEU A 168 -17.85 -6.34 4.52
CA LEU A 168 -18.76 -7.42 4.92
C LEU A 168 -18.16 -8.30 6.03
N ALA A 169 -16.84 -8.26 6.20
CA ALA A 169 -16.17 -8.83 7.38
C ALA A 169 -16.39 -8.01 8.66
N LEU A 170 -16.71 -6.70 8.55
CA LEU A 170 -16.94 -5.79 9.68
C LEU A 170 -18.41 -5.79 10.14
N ASP A 171 -19.38 -5.89 9.22
CA ASP A 171 -20.82 -6.01 9.57
C ASP A 171 -21.13 -7.29 10.38
N ALA A 172 -20.25 -8.31 10.31
CA ALA A 172 -20.34 -9.51 11.13
C ALA A 172 -19.83 -9.31 12.59
N VAL A 173 -19.03 -8.27 12.86
CA VAL A 173 -18.51 -7.97 14.21
C VAL A 173 -19.60 -7.32 15.08
N ASP A 174 -20.42 -6.42 14.51
CA ASP A 174 -21.51 -5.77 15.25
C ASP A 174 -22.71 -6.70 15.51
N ALA A 175 -22.83 -7.80 14.75
CA ALA A 175 -23.85 -8.83 14.98
C ALA A 175 -23.43 -9.90 16.00
N VAL A 176 -22.13 -10.08 16.24
CA VAL A 176 -21.58 -11.11 17.14
C VAL A 176 -21.14 -10.54 18.49
N ALA A 177 -21.11 -9.22 18.67
CA ALA A 177 -20.91 -8.55 19.96
C ALA A 177 -22.05 -8.79 21.00
N ALA A 178 -22.94 -9.75 20.76
CA ALA A 178 -24.00 -10.18 21.66
C ALA A 178 -23.79 -11.58 22.28
N ASP A 179 -22.77 -12.34 21.89
CA ASP A 179 -22.46 -13.64 22.51
C ASP A 179 -20.94 -13.84 22.67
N ASP A 180 -20.52 -14.12 23.91
CA ASP A 180 -19.13 -14.35 24.36
C ASP A 180 -18.57 -15.69 23.83
N ASP A 181 -18.49 -15.87 22.51
CA ASP A 181 -17.83 -17.04 21.91
C ASP A 181 -16.60 -16.62 21.11
N GLU A 182 -15.42 -16.81 21.71
CA GLU A 182 -14.09 -16.40 21.22
C GLU A 182 -13.63 -17.15 19.94
N HIS A 183 -14.51 -17.90 19.25
CA HIS A 183 -14.18 -18.75 18.11
C HIS A 183 -15.12 -18.64 16.89
N ALA A 184 -15.98 -17.62 16.81
CA ALA A 184 -16.75 -17.36 15.59
C ALA A 184 -15.87 -16.69 14.50
N GLU A 185 -15.09 -17.46 13.76
CA GLU A 185 -14.39 -17.00 12.54
C GLU A 185 -15.40 -16.77 11.37
N THR A 186 -16.25 -15.76 11.49
CA THR A 186 -17.13 -15.26 10.40
C THR A 186 -16.58 -13.97 9.80
N HIS A 187 -15.26 -13.92 9.56
CA HIS A 187 -14.64 -12.80 8.86
C HIS A 187 -14.20 -13.25 7.47
N LEU A 188 -14.75 -12.60 6.44
CA LEU A 188 -14.32 -12.77 5.07
C LEU A 188 -12.80 -12.52 4.99
N ARG A 189 -12.05 -13.53 4.54
CA ARG A 189 -10.58 -13.49 4.55
C ARG A 189 -10.07 -12.84 3.27
N PHE A 190 -9.31 -11.78 3.41
CA PHE A 190 -8.58 -11.15 2.31
C PHE A 190 -7.08 -11.43 2.43
N ASP A 191 -6.49 -11.99 1.38
CA ASP A 191 -5.06 -12.22 1.26
C ASP A 191 -4.52 -11.67 -0.07
N VAL A 192 -3.21 -11.39 -0.09
CA VAL A 192 -2.48 -10.99 -1.28
C VAL A 192 -1.49 -12.08 -1.66
N ALA A 193 -1.36 -12.33 -2.96
CA ALA A 193 -0.42 -13.23 -3.56
C ALA A 193 0.45 -12.50 -4.59
N MET A 194 1.71 -12.91 -4.65
CA MET A 194 2.69 -12.44 -5.63
C MET A 194 3.50 -13.63 -6.13
N SER A 195 3.82 -13.64 -7.43
CA SER A 195 4.86 -14.48 -8.03
C SER A 195 6.16 -14.41 -7.24
N HIS A 196 6.99 -15.44 -7.35
CA HIS A 196 8.27 -15.53 -6.66
C HIS A 196 9.19 -14.35 -7.02
N ALA A 197 9.20 -13.96 -8.30
CA ALA A 197 10.00 -12.82 -8.77
C ALA A 197 9.55 -11.50 -8.13
N GLN A 198 8.24 -11.27 -8.05
CA GLN A 198 7.67 -10.04 -7.50
C GLN A 198 7.79 -10.00 -5.97
N LYS A 199 7.63 -11.14 -5.29
CA LYS A 199 7.92 -11.25 -3.86
C LYS A 199 9.39 -10.96 -3.55
N LYS A 200 10.32 -11.44 -4.39
CA LYS A 200 11.75 -11.12 -4.24
C LYS A 200 12.03 -9.63 -4.45
N ALA A 201 11.43 -9.01 -5.46
CA ALA A 201 11.54 -7.57 -5.70
C ALA A 201 10.99 -6.75 -4.52
N PHE A 202 9.77 -7.06 -4.06
CA PHE A 202 9.17 -6.45 -2.88
C PHE A 202 10.09 -6.53 -1.65
N LEU A 203 10.60 -7.71 -1.32
CA LEU A 203 11.49 -7.90 -0.18
C LEU A 203 12.83 -7.17 -0.32
N ALA A 204 13.35 -7.02 -1.55
CA ALA A 204 14.55 -6.24 -1.81
C ALA A 204 14.29 -4.75 -1.59
N ASP A 205 13.18 -4.23 -2.11
CA ASP A 205 12.81 -2.82 -1.99
C ASP A 205 12.55 -2.45 -0.51
N MET A 206 11.85 -3.29 0.25
CA MET A 206 11.60 -3.09 1.69
C MET A 206 12.87 -3.02 2.54
N ARG A 207 13.99 -3.60 2.08
CA ARG A 207 15.26 -3.57 2.83
C ARG A 207 16.05 -2.29 2.64
N VAL A 208 15.85 -1.61 1.50
CA VAL A 208 16.69 -0.49 1.07
C VAL A 208 15.94 0.83 1.12
N HIS A 209 14.62 0.79 0.90
CA HIS A 209 13.78 1.97 0.74
C HIS A 209 12.69 1.99 1.81
N ALA A 210 12.92 2.70 2.91
CA ALA A 210 11.98 2.82 4.02
C ALA A 210 10.56 3.23 3.55
N ASN A 211 10.48 4.12 2.56
CA ASN A 211 9.21 4.67 2.07
C ASN A 211 8.57 3.89 0.91
N ALA A 212 9.15 2.78 0.44
CA ALA A 212 8.71 2.17 -0.82
C ALA A 212 7.25 1.70 -0.80
N PHE A 213 6.69 1.41 0.38
CA PHE A 213 5.26 1.15 0.51
C PHE A 213 4.41 2.42 0.37
N VAL A 214 4.81 3.51 1.03
CA VAL A 214 4.12 4.81 0.95
C VAL A 214 4.16 5.33 -0.49
N ASP A 215 5.29 5.15 -1.18
CA ASP A 215 5.45 5.48 -2.59
C ASP A 215 4.46 4.69 -3.46
N MET A 216 4.29 3.38 -3.20
CA MET A 216 3.29 2.55 -3.88
C MET A 216 1.86 3.03 -3.58
N LEU A 217 1.54 3.36 -2.32
CA LEU A 217 0.23 3.89 -1.94
C LEU A 217 -0.06 5.27 -2.58
N GLY A 218 0.97 6.07 -2.83
CA GLY A 218 0.87 7.33 -3.57
C GLY A 218 0.35 7.14 -5.00
N ARG A 219 0.65 6.00 -5.62
CA ARG A 219 0.20 5.64 -6.99
C ARG A 219 -1.22 5.07 -7.02
N VAL A 220 -1.69 4.53 -5.90
CA VAL A 220 -3.03 3.95 -5.79
C VAL A 220 -4.05 5.05 -5.53
N LYS A 221 -5.01 5.21 -6.45
CA LYS A 221 -6.17 6.11 -6.27
C LYS A 221 -7.43 5.46 -6.79
N THR A 222 -8.25 4.91 -5.90
CA THR A 222 -9.46 4.17 -6.29
C THR A 222 -10.47 5.03 -7.06
N ALA A 223 -10.50 6.35 -6.83
CA ALA A 223 -11.33 7.28 -7.62
C ALA A 223 -10.94 7.36 -9.12
N ARG A 224 -9.67 7.06 -9.45
CA ARG A 224 -9.16 6.97 -10.82
C ARG A 224 -9.34 5.56 -11.41
N ALA A 225 -9.86 4.61 -10.64
CA ALA A 225 -9.97 3.23 -11.11
C ALA A 225 -10.86 3.14 -12.35
N LEU A 226 -10.39 2.36 -13.32
CA LEU A 226 -10.97 2.22 -14.64
C LEU A 226 -11.90 1.01 -14.68
N THR A 227 -12.92 1.12 -15.53
CA THR A 227 -13.77 0.01 -15.97
C THR A 227 -13.76 -0.03 -17.49
N THR A 228 -13.85 -1.22 -18.06
CA THR A 228 -13.91 -1.40 -19.52
C THR A 228 -15.25 -0.94 -20.11
N ARG A 229 -16.28 -0.75 -19.28
CA ARG A 229 -17.60 -0.28 -19.69
C ARG A 229 -17.99 0.97 -18.92
N THR A 230 -18.27 2.05 -19.64
CA THR A 230 -18.65 3.35 -19.06
C THR A 230 -19.90 3.28 -18.17
N ARG A 231 -20.85 2.37 -18.46
CA ARG A 231 -22.06 2.14 -17.65
C ARG A 231 -21.75 1.57 -16.26
N ASP A 232 -20.71 0.75 -16.15
CA ASP A 232 -20.31 0.11 -14.90
C ASP A 232 -19.72 1.13 -13.93
N ARG A 233 -19.03 2.17 -14.45
CA ARG A 233 -18.47 3.24 -13.61
C ARG A 233 -19.54 3.93 -12.77
N THR A 234 -20.63 4.41 -13.37
CA THR A 234 -21.68 5.10 -12.62
C THR A 234 -22.32 4.21 -11.57
N ARG A 235 -22.59 2.94 -11.91
CA ARG A 235 -23.20 1.97 -10.98
C ARG A 235 -22.26 1.60 -9.84
N LEU A 236 -21.01 1.25 -10.13
CA LEU A 236 -20.01 0.88 -9.12
C LEU A 236 -19.64 2.08 -8.25
N THR A 237 -19.54 3.29 -8.82
CA THR A 237 -19.42 4.53 -8.05
C THR A 237 -20.59 4.70 -7.10
N ALA A 238 -21.84 4.51 -7.56
CA ALA A 238 -23.01 4.59 -6.68
C ALA A 238 -22.99 3.50 -5.59
N LEU A 239 -22.54 2.29 -5.91
CA LEU A 239 -22.37 1.21 -4.93
C LEU A 239 -21.30 1.56 -3.90
N VAL A 240 -20.13 2.06 -4.31
CA VAL A 240 -19.06 2.51 -3.41
C VAL A 240 -19.56 3.64 -2.51
N HIS A 241 -20.28 4.63 -3.05
CA HIS A 241 -20.86 5.70 -2.23
C HIS A 241 -21.91 5.19 -1.25
N ALA A 242 -22.80 4.28 -1.65
CA ALA A 242 -23.78 3.67 -0.77
C ALA A 242 -23.14 2.80 0.34
N ALA A 243 -22.00 2.20 0.02
CA ALA A 243 -21.25 1.28 0.88
C ALA A 243 -20.36 1.96 1.92
N VAL A 244 -19.51 2.90 1.50
CA VAL A 244 -18.45 3.52 2.33
C VAL A 244 -18.48 5.04 2.29
N GLY A 245 -19.50 5.64 1.69
CA GLY A 245 -19.66 7.09 1.58
C GLY A 245 -18.77 7.74 0.53
N THR A 246 -17.45 7.48 0.54
CA THR A 246 -16.49 8.14 -0.36
C THR A 246 -15.38 7.20 -0.84
N PHE A 247 -14.77 7.51 -1.99
CA PHE A 247 -13.56 6.81 -2.46
C PHE A 247 -12.35 7.02 -1.53
N ALA A 248 -12.29 8.13 -0.79
CA ALA A 248 -11.26 8.35 0.21
C ALA A 248 -11.35 7.32 1.35
N ALA A 249 -12.57 7.03 1.83
CA ALA A 249 -12.79 5.97 2.82
C ALA A 249 -12.41 4.59 2.27
N LEU A 250 -12.65 4.35 0.98
CA LEU A 250 -12.22 3.11 0.32
C LEU A 250 -10.69 2.99 0.25
N ASP A 251 -9.99 4.06 -0.13
CA ASP A 251 -8.52 4.12 -0.12
C ASP A 251 -7.97 3.78 1.29
N GLN A 252 -8.55 4.33 2.36
CA GLN A 252 -8.11 4.01 3.74
C GLN A 252 -8.28 2.52 4.09
N ILE A 253 -9.41 1.91 3.70
CA ILE A 253 -9.64 0.48 3.91
C ILE A 253 -8.57 -0.33 3.15
N MET A 254 -8.34 0.00 1.89
CA MET A 254 -7.31 -0.63 1.06
C MET A 254 -5.92 -0.53 1.70
N PHE A 255 -5.52 0.68 2.13
CA PHE A 255 -4.20 0.94 2.69
C PHE A 255 -3.99 0.15 3.97
N ARG A 256 -4.97 0.14 4.87
CA ARG A 256 -4.92 -0.64 6.11
C ARG A 256 -4.77 -2.14 5.84
N VAL A 257 -5.52 -2.67 4.87
CA VAL A 257 -5.49 -4.09 4.53
C VAL A 257 -4.13 -4.49 3.92
N LEU A 258 -3.63 -3.70 2.97
CA LEU A 258 -2.34 -3.93 2.34
C LEU A 258 -1.19 -3.76 3.32
N PHE A 259 -1.24 -2.74 4.18
CA PHE A 259 -0.23 -2.49 5.21
C PHE A 259 -0.16 -3.66 6.19
N LYS A 260 -1.30 -4.12 6.72
CA LYS A 260 -1.34 -5.29 7.62
C LYS A 260 -0.77 -6.55 6.97
N TRP A 261 -1.12 -6.80 5.70
CA TRP A 261 -0.57 -7.94 4.97
C TRP A 261 0.95 -7.83 4.80
N MET A 262 1.44 -6.64 4.41
CA MET A 262 2.85 -6.36 4.22
C MET A 262 3.64 -6.54 5.52
N LEU A 263 3.16 -5.93 6.60
CA LEU A 263 3.77 -6.04 7.93
C LEU A 263 3.91 -7.51 8.35
N ARG A 264 2.85 -8.33 8.16
CA ARG A 264 2.92 -9.77 8.39
C ARG A 264 3.96 -10.48 7.52
N CYS A 265 4.08 -10.10 6.24
CA CYS A 265 5.07 -10.70 5.34
C CYS A 265 6.50 -10.42 5.82
N VAL A 266 6.82 -9.18 6.20
CA VAL A 266 8.14 -8.77 6.70
C VAL A 266 8.42 -9.39 8.08
N GLN A 267 7.44 -9.39 8.99
CA GLN A 267 7.55 -10.09 10.27
C GLN A 267 7.85 -11.58 10.09
N GLY A 268 7.17 -12.23 9.13
CA GLY A 268 7.45 -13.61 8.76
C GLY A 268 8.89 -13.83 8.31
N GLN A 269 9.50 -12.87 7.60
CA GLN A 269 10.93 -12.93 7.25
C GLN A 269 11.84 -12.82 8.47
N ALA A 270 11.52 -11.95 9.43
CA ALA A 270 12.28 -11.84 10.67
C ALA A 270 12.22 -13.15 11.48
N MET A 271 11.02 -13.75 11.58
CA MET A 271 10.82 -14.99 12.32
C MET A 271 11.47 -16.21 11.66
N ALA A 272 11.45 -16.27 10.32
CA ALA A 272 12.04 -17.38 9.55
C ALA A 272 13.55 -17.27 9.36
N ALA A 273 14.15 -16.09 9.60
CA ALA A 273 15.59 -15.87 9.43
C ALA A 273 16.42 -16.77 10.36
N GLN A 274 17.30 -17.57 9.77
CA GLN A 274 18.16 -18.49 10.50
C GLN A 274 19.38 -17.79 11.10
N ASP A 275 19.92 -16.79 10.39
CA ASP A 275 21.07 -16.01 10.84
C ASP A 275 20.65 -14.76 11.62
N ALA A 276 21.46 -14.39 12.62
CA ALA A 276 21.18 -13.28 13.51
C ALA A 276 21.21 -11.92 12.78
N CYS A 277 22.04 -11.77 11.74
CA CYS A 277 22.16 -10.54 10.95
C CYS A 277 20.92 -10.29 10.10
N ALA A 278 20.43 -11.29 9.36
CA ALA A 278 19.22 -11.19 8.58
C ALA A 278 18.00 -11.00 9.48
N ARG A 279 17.97 -11.67 10.64
CA ARG A 279 16.92 -11.44 11.64
C ARG A 279 16.91 -9.98 12.11
N ALA A 280 18.08 -9.44 12.48
CA ALA A 280 18.21 -8.04 12.89
C ALA A 280 17.82 -7.07 11.77
N THR A 281 18.20 -7.36 10.52
CA THR A 281 17.83 -6.57 9.33
C THR A 281 16.33 -6.54 9.14
N TRP A 282 15.66 -7.69 9.22
CA TRP A 282 14.20 -7.72 9.11
C TRP A 282 13.50 -7.10 10.32
N SER A 283 14.03 -7.29 11.53
CA SER A 283 13.53 -6.59 12.73
C SER A 283 13.62 -5.07 12.58
N HIS A 284 14.70 -4.55 11.99
CA HIS A 284 14.82 -3.13 11.68
C HIS A 284 13.72 -2.67 10.72
N VAL A 285 13.53 -3.37 9.59
CA VAL A 285 12.48 -3.03 8.61
C VAL A 285 11.08 -3.05 9.24
N VAL A 286 10.78 -4.07 10.07
CA VAL A 286 9.50 -4.13 10.81
C VAL A 286 9.35 -2.90 11.73
N GLY A 287 10.41 -2.53 12.43
CA GLY A 287 10.45 -1.37 13.31
C GLY A 287 10.16 -0.06 12.56
N VAL A 288 10.79 0.15 11.41
CA VAL A 288 10.57 1.34 10.56
C VAL A 288 9.12 1.40 10.07
N LEU A 289 8.58 0.30 9.56
CA LEU A 289 7.18 0.23 9.10
C LEU A 289 6.20 0.56 10.23
N LEU A 290 6.49 0.13 11.46
CA LEU A 290 5.65 0.43 12.62
C LEU A 290 5.75 1.90 13.05
N CYS A 291 6.91 2.56 12.89
CA CYS A 291 7.01 4.01 13.07
C CYS A 291 6.13 4.76 12.06
N ASP A 292 6.11 4.32 10.80
CA ASP A 292 5.31 4.98 9.74
C ASP A 292 3.78 4.80 9.94
N ASP A 293 3.36 3.84 10.77
CA ASP A 293 1.97 3.59 11.17
C ASP A 293 1.65 4.09 12.60
N ASP A 294 2.49 4.99 13.13
CA ASP A 294 2.36 5.60 14.46
C ASP A 294 2.30 4.59 15.63
N GLN A 295 2.89 3.40 15.46
CA GLN A 295 2.97 2.34 16.49
C GLN A 295 4.31 2.31 17.22
N ASP A 296 4.72 3.46 17.77
CA ASP A 296 6.05 3.69 18.36
C ASP A 296 6.44 2.68 19.45
N ALA A 297 5.49 2.25 20.30
CA ALA A 297 5.78 1.27 21.36
C ALA A 297 6.17 -0.10 20.80
N ALA A 298 5.48 -0.55 19.76
CA ALA A 298 5.81 -1.80 19.07
C ALA A 298 7.10 -1.63 18.26
N ALA A 299 7.24 -0.50 17.54
CA ALA A 299 8.44 -0.16 16.78
C ALA A 299 9.70 -0.18 17.66
N HIS A 300 9.63 0.43 18.85
CA HIS A 300 10.73 0.48 19.80
C HIS A 300 11.29 -0.91 20.13
N SER A 301 10.40 -1.87 20.41
CA SER A 301 10.81 -3.24 20.76
C SER A 301 11.57 -3.92 19.62
N TRP A 302 11.09 -3.79 18.39
CA TRP A 302 11.72 -4.36 17.20
C TRP A 302 13.06 -3.70 16.87
N LEU A 303 13.12 -2.36 16.95
CA LEU A 303 14.32 -1.58 16.68
C LEU A 303 15.40 -1.79 17.75
N GLN A 304 15.02 -1.92 19.01
CA GLN A 304 15.93 -2.19 20.11
C GLN A 304 16.59 -3.56 19.95
N HIS A 305 15.80 -4.60 19.65
CA HIS A 305 16.34 -5.92 19.34
C HIS A 305 17.28 -5.90 18.13
N ALA A 306 16.91 -5.18 17.06
CA ALA A 306 17.76 -5.03 15.88
C ALA A 306 19.09 -4.34 16.22
N PHE A 307 19.02 -3.23 16.96
CA PHE A 307 20.18 -2.46 17.42
C PHE A 307 21.17 -3.31 18.22
N GLU A 308 20.70 -3.97 19.27
CA GLU A 308 21.53 -4.82 20.15
C GLU A 308 22.16 -5.97 19.37
N SER A 309 21.38 -6.60 18.47
CA SER A 309 21.88 -7.69 17.63
C SER A 309 22.96 -7.22 16.65
N PHE A 310 22.80 -6.05 16.01
CA PHE A 310 23.84 -5.49 15.15
C PHE A 310 25.09 -5.11 15.93
N GLN A 311 24.95 -4.54 17.12
CA GLN A 311 26.09 -4.24 17.99
C GLN A 311 26.86 -5.49 18.40
N ALA A 312 26.17 -6.56 18.80
CA ALA A 312 26.79 -7.83 19.17
C ALA A 312 27.57 -8.47 18.01
N GLN A 313 27.18 -8.19 16.77
CA GLN A 313 27.81 -8.69 15.55
C GLN A 313 28.93 -7.77 15.02
N GLY A 314 29.12 -6.59 15.62
CA GLY A 314 30.08 -5.60 15.15
C GLY A 314 29.63 -4.80 13.91
N GLU A 315 28.35 -4.88 13.55
CA GLU A 315 27.75 -4.19 12.40
C GLU A 315 27.39 -2.74 12.77
N THR A 316 28.40 -1.90 13.04
CA THR A 316 28.21 -0.55 13.61
C THR A 316 27.34 0.35 12.73
N ALA A 317 27.49 0.32 11.41
CA ALA A 317 26.67 1.14 10.50
C ALA A 317 25.19 0.73 10.56
N ALA A 318 24.89 -0.57 10.58
CA ALA A 318 23.52 -1.08 10.71
C ALA A 318 22.91 -0.79 12.08
N ALA A 319 23.72 -0.89 13.14
CA ALA A 319 23.31 -0.47 14.48
C ALA A 319 22.93 1.02 14.50
N CYS A 320 23.75 1.89 13.89
CA CYS A 320 23.41 3.31 13.80
C CYS A 320 22.07 3.54 13.10
N ARG A 321 21.76 2.85 11.99
CA ARG A 321 20.44 2.97 11.33
C ARG A 321 19.27 2.66 12.25
N SER A 322 19.32 1.59 13.03
CA SER A 322 18.26 1.29 14.03
C SER A 322 18.20 2.31 15.15
N LEU A 323 19.36 2.82 15.58
CA LEU A 323 19.45 3.84 16.62
C LEU A 323 18.79 5.16 16.20
N LEU A 324 18.85 5.52 14.92
CA LEU A 324 18.20 6.74 14.40
C LEU A 324 16.71 6.78 14.77
N TYR A 325 15.98 5.71 14.44
CA TYR A 325 14.55 5.60 14.73
C TYR A 325 14.26 5.48 16.23
N LEU A 326 15.11 4.78 17.01
CA LEU A 326 14.98 4.74 18.48
C LEU A 326 15.11 6.12 19.10
N CYS A 327 16.05 6.93 18.62
CA CYS A 327 16.24 8.31 19.07
C CYS A 327 15.07 9.20 18.67
N ARG A 328 14.51 9.02 17.46
CA ARG A 328 13.31 9.73 17.02
C ARG A 328 12.10 9.47 17.94
N ILE A 329 11.83 8.20 18.26
CA ILE A 329 10.76 7.82 19.19
C ILE A 329 10.97 8.48 20.57
N ARG A 330 12.22 8.54 21.06
CA ARG A 330 12.54 9.16 22.36
C ARG A 330 12.36 10.68 22.35
N ALA A 331 12.77 11.34 21.27
CA ALA A 331 12.60 12.79 21.12
C ALA A 331 11.10 13.17 21.14
N ALA A 332 10.29 12.48 20.33
CA ALA A 332 8.84 12.69 20.28
C ALA A 332 8.15 12.42 21.63
N GLY A 333 8.68 11.48 22.43
CA GLY A 333 8.22 11.20 23.80
C GLY A 333 8.67 12.22 24.86
N GLY A 334 9.36 13.30 24.48
CA GLY A 334 9.87 14.33 25.40
C GLY A 334 11.13 13.94 26.18
N GLY A 335 11.83 12.88 25.76
CA GLY A 335 13.12 12.50 26.34
C GLY A 335 14.28 13.36 25.83
N ASP A 336 15.33 13.51 26.61
CA ASP A 336 16.59 14.22 26.25
C ASP A 336 17.72 13.25 25.83
N ALA A 337 17.55 11.96 26.12
CA ALA A 337 18.54 10.91 25.87
C ALA A 337 18.58 10.40 24.41
N TRP A 338 18.48 11.31 23.43
CA TRP A 338 18.58 11.01 21.99
C TRP A 338 19.79 11.67 21.32
N GLU A 339 20.24 12.84 21.80
CA GLU A 339 21.26 13.65 21.11
C GLU A 339 22.64 13.00 21.14
N GLN A 340 23.11 12.60 22.32
CA GLN A 340 24.46 12.05 22.49
C GLN A 340 24.68 10.78 21.64
N PRO A 341 23.76 9.78 21.62
CA PRO A 341 23.92 8.61 20.76
C PRO A 341 23.99 8.95 19.26
N LEU A 342 23.16 9.89 18.77
CA LEU A 342 23.20 10.32 17.38
C LEU A 342 24.51 11.03 17.02
N ARG A 343 25.00 11.92 17.90
CA ARG A 343 26.31 12.58 17.72
C ARG A 343 27.47 11.59 17.68
N GLN A 344 27.42 10.52 18.48
CA GLN A 344 28.42 9.46 18.46
C GLN A 344 28.41 8.68 17.13
N CYS A 345 27.23 8.28 16.65
CA CYS A 345 27.08 7.65 15.34
C CYS A 345 27.59 8.57 14.22
N LEU A 346 27.19 9.84 14.24
CA LEU A 346 27.63 10.82 13.24
C LEU A 346 29.15 10.99 13.23
N ALA A 347 29.78 11.08 14.39
CA ALA A 347 31.23 11.20 14.50
C ALA A 347 31.95 9.95 13.96
N TRP A 348 31.47 8.76 14.32
CA TRP A 348 32.03 7.50 13.84
C TRP A 348 31.86 7.35 12.32
N GLN A 349 30.66 7.61 11.78
CA GLN A 349 30.37 7.53 10.34
C GLN A 349 31.17 8.58 9.55
N SER A 350 31.28 9.80 10.05
CA SER A 350 32.08 10.85 9.41
C SER A 350 33.56 10.48 9.33
N ALA A 351 34.11 9.85 10.37
CA ALA A 351 35.50 9.42 10.41
C ALA A 351 35.77 8.17 9.55
N THR A 352 34.80 7.25 9.44
CA THR A 352 34.99 5.93 8.83
C THR A 352 34.51 5.88 7.39
N LEU A 353 33.31 6.41 7.12
CA LEU A 353 32.63 6.38 5.83
C LEU A 353 32.83 7.68 5.05
N GLY A 354 33.04 8.78 5.75
CA GLY A 354 33.20 10.12 5.20
C GLY A 354 31.93 10.98 5.33
N ALA A 355 32.12 12.30 5.30
CA ALA A 355 31.05 13.28 5.54
C ALA A 355 29.92 13.27 4.49
N ALA A 356 30.21 12.86 3.25
CA ALA A 356 29.25 12.82 2.15
C ALA A 356 28.62 11.42 1.95
N HIS A 357 28.94 10.44 2.80
CA HIS A 357 28.37 9.10 2.68
C HIS A 357 26.88 9.09 3.04
N ALA A 358 26.07 8.26 2.36
CA ALA A 358 24.62 8.18 2.55
C ALA A 358 24.21 7.99 4.02
N ASP A 359 24.75 6.97 4.69
CA ASP A 359 24.48 6.71 6.13
C ASP A 359 24.85 7.93 7.03
N THR A 360 25.91 8.67 6.69
CA THR A 360 26.32 9.87 7.46
C THR A 360 25.28 10.97 7.31
N LEU A 361 24.83 11.22 6.07
CA LEU A 361 23.83 12.23 5.75
C LEU A 361 22.44 11.87 6.29
N ASP A 362 22.09 10.57 6.35
CA ASP A 362 20.87 10.11 7.01
C ASP A 362 20.92 10.41 8.51
N THR A 363 22.03 10.12 9.19
CA THR A 363 22.20 10.48 10.60
C THR A 363 22.14 11.99 10.82
N MET A 364 22.71 12.81 9.92
CA MET A 364 22.61 14.27 10.00
C MET A 364 21.15 14.74 9.85
N TYR A 365 20.42 14.18 8.89
CA TYR A 365 19.01 14.49 8.67
C TYR A 365 18.17 14.14 9.91
N GLU A 366 18.37 12.96 10.50
CA GLU A 366 17.63 12.53 11.69
C GLU A 366 17.96 13.38 12.92
N LEU A 367 19.24 13.74 13.10
CA LEU A 367 19.63 14.65 14.16
C LEU A 367 18.98 16.04 13.96
N ALA A 368 18.89 16.53 12.73
CA ALA A 368 18.21 17.78 12.41
C ALA A 368 16.69 17.70 12.65
N TYR A 369 16.08 16.56 12.33
CA TYR A 369 14.66 16.31 12.62
C TYR A 369 14.38 16.38 14.11
N CYS A 370 15.18 15.70 14.95
CA CYS A 370 15.04 15.79 16.40
C CYS A 370 15.25 17.21 16.93
N TYR A 371 16.22 17.97 16.39
CA TYR A 371 16.39 19.38 16.76
C TYR A 371 15.18 20.25 16.37
N ALA A 372 14.58 20.00 15.21
CA ALA A 372 13.38 20.74 14.80
C ALA A 372 12.19 20.46 15.73
N ASP A 373 12.05 19.22 16.22
CA ASP A 373 10.99 18.80 17.14
C ASP A 373 11.12 19.46 18.53
N VAL A 374 12.35 19.62 19.03
CA VAL A 374 12.63 20.38 20.27
C VAL A 374 12.83 21.89 20.04
N GLU A 375 12.45 22.40 18.87
CA GLU A 375 12.51 23.81 18.46
C GLU A 375 13.92 24.45 18.44
N GLU A 376 14.98 23.63 18.40
CA GLU A 376 16.38 24.05 18.24
C GLU A 376 16.72 24.30 16.75
N TYR A 377 15.97 25.21 16.14
CA TYR A 377 15.94 25.44 14.69
C TYR A 377 17.31 25.80 14.08
N GLY A 378 18.17 26.51 14.81
CA GLY A 378 19.49 26.88 14.32
C GLY A 378 20.40 25.67 14.05
N ALA A 379 20.38 24.68 14.94
CA ALA A 379 21.14 23.44 14.78
C ALA A 379 20.54 22.58 13.66
N ALA A 380 19.21 22.51 13.57
CA ALA A 380 18.52 21.79 12.51
C ALA A 380 18.84 22.35 11.12
N ILE A 381 18.75 23.67 10.93
CA ILE A 381 19.04 24.34 9.65
C ILE A 381 20.47 24.04 9.19
N ALA A 382 21.46 24.20 10.08
CA ALA A 382 22.86 23.99 9.73
C ALA A 382 23.15 22.58 9.21
N LEU A 383 22.53 21.56 9.80
CA LEU A 383 22.67 20.17 9.37
C LEU A 383 21.93 19.92 8.04
N LEU A 384 20.72 20.45 7.87
CA LEU A 384 19.93 20.24 6.66
C LEU A 384 20.55 20.92 5.43
N GLU A 385 21.13 22.10 5.58
CA GLU A 385 21.85 22.77 4.48
C GLU A 385 23.02 21.92 3.97
N ILE A 386 23.75 21.26 4.88
CA ILE A 386 24.81 20.31 4.52
C ILE A 386 24.21 19.12 3.76
N CYS A 387 23.12 18.53 4.26
CA CYS A 387 22.45 17.41 3.60
C CYS A 387 22.01 17.76 2.17
N VAL A 388 21.37 18.92 1.97
CA VAL A 388 20.93 19.36 0.65
C VAL A 388 22.14 19.61 -0.26
N ALA A 389 23.17 20.33 0.23
CA ALA A 389 24.34 20.64 -0.57
C ALA A 389 25.09 19.38 -1.04
N ALA A 390 25.18 18.37 -0.17
CA ALA A 390 25.82 17.10 -0.49
C ALA A 390 25.02 16.25 -1.48
N ARG A 391 23.68 16.27 -1.41
CA ARG A 391 22.80 15.41 -2.22
C ARG A 391 22.33 16.04 -3.53
N ARG A 392 22.31 17.37 -3.67
CA ARG A 392 21.77 18.03 -4.88
C ARG A 392 22.54 17.77 -6.17
N GLN A 393 23.77 17.27 -6.07
CA GLN A 393 24.67 17.09 -7.22
C GLN A 393 24.48 15.74 -7.92
N ASP A 394 23.71 14.83 -7.31
CA ASP A 394 23.52 13.47 -7.80
C ASP A 394 22.02 13.22 -7.98
N GLU A 395 21.63 12.88 -9.21
CA GLU A 395 20.24 12.58 -9.56
C GLU A 395 19.67 11.42 -8.74
N ALA A 396 20.51 10.49 -8.29
CA ALA A 396 20.08 9.36 -7.46
C ALA A 396 19.56 9.79 -6.08
N PHE A 397 19.96 10.96 -5.58
CA PHE A 397 19.61 11.46 -4.25
C PHE A 397 18.68 12.68 -4.26
N VAL A 398 18.02 12.94 -5.40
CA VAL A 398 17.11 14.08 -5.56
C VAL A 398 15.99 14.04 -4.53
N MET A 399 15.42 12.86 -4.24
CA MET A 399 14.31 12.77 -3.30
C MET A 399 14.75 13.03 -1.85
N GLU A 400 15.92 12.55 -1.47
CA GLU A 400 16.52 12.74 -0.16
C GLU A 400 16.91 14.22 0.07
N ALA A 401 17.45 14.88 -0.95
CA ALA A 401 17.68 16.34 -0.93
C ALA A 401 16.36 17.11 -0.81
N THR A 402 15.33 16.64 -1.49
CA THR A 402 13.99 17.23 -1.49
C THR A 402 13.32 17.10 -0.11
N LEU A 403 13.45 15.95 0.56
CA LEU A 403 12.96 15.77 1.93
C LEU A 403 13.66 16.71 2.93
N ALA A 404 15.00 16.84 2.85
CA ALA A 404 15.75 17.79 3.67
C ALA A 404 15.32 19.25 3.40
N SER A 405 15.10 19.61 2.14
CA SER A 405 14.59 20.94 1.74
C SER A 405 13.18 21.20 2.26
N SER A 406 12.31 20.19 2.27
CA SER A 406 10.96 20.31 2.84
C SER A 406 11.00 20.57 4.34
N LEU A 407 11.92 19.93 5.08
CA LEU A 407 12.08 20.17 6.51
C LEU A 407 12.65 21.57 6.80
N LEU A 408 13.61 22.03 6.00
CA LEU A 408 14.07 23.44 6.05
C LEU A 408 12.91 24.41 5.84
N GLY A 409 12.11 24.18 4.80
CA GLY A 409 10.93 24.98 4.52
C GLY A 409 9.92 24.98 5.67
N HIS A 410 9.70 23.83 6.32
CA HIS A 410 8.87 23.74 7.52
C HIS A 410 9.42 24.59 8.67
N ILE A 411 10.73 24.51 8.95
CA ILE A 411 11.38 25.32 9.99
C ILE A 411 11.24 26.82 9.69
N PHE A 412 11.38 27.24 8.44
CA PHE A 412 11.16 28.63 8.04
C PHE A 412 9.72 29.09 8.21
N VAL A 413 8.73 28.20 8.02
CA VAL A 413 7.33 28.47 8.36
C VAL A 413 7.18 28.69 9.88
N GLN A 414 7.74 27.81 10.71
CA GLN A 414 7.65 27.94 12.17
C GLN A 414 8.30 29.22 12.70
N THR A 415 9.44 29.60 12.12
CA THR A 415 10.18 30.82 12.46
C THR A 415 9.66 32.08 11.76
N GLN A 416 8.55 31.97 11.00
CA GLN A 416 7.91 33.07 10.28
C GLN A 416 8.80 33.75 9.23
N ALA A 417 9.82 33.05 8.73
CA ALA A 417 10.68 33.49 7.65
C ALA A 417 10.04 33.12 6.29
N TRP A 418 8.92 33.77 5.97
CA TRP A 418 8.05 33.39 4.85
C TRP A 418 8.73 33.40 3.48
N GLU A 419 9.62 34.36 3.22
CA GLU A 419 10.38 34.44 1.97
C GLU A 419 11.31 33.23 1.81
N MET A 420 12.00 32.84 2.89
CA MET A 420 12.85 31.66 2.91
C MET A 420 12.01 30.39 2.75
N ALA A 421 10.87 30.31 3.46
CA ALA A 421 9.96 29.17 3.32
C ALA A 421 9.54 28.96 1.86
N VAL A 422 9.11 30.02 1.16
CA VAL A 422 8.75 29.92 -0.27
C VAL A 422 9.94 29.49 -1.12
N GLN A 423 11.13 30.10 -0.91
CA GLN A 423 12.35 29.76 -1.65
C GLN A 423 12.72 28.28 -1.58
N TRP A 424 12.50 27.64 -0.42
CA TRP A 424 12.80 26.22 -0.21
C TRP A 424 11.64 25.30 -0.62
N LEU A 425 10.39 25.71 -0.42
CA LEU A 425 9.22 24.86 -0.63
C LEU A 425 8.72 24.83 -2.08
N GLU A 426 8.85 25.91 -2.87
CA GLU A 426 8.43 25.92 -4.28
C GLU A 426 9.18 24.85 -5.12
N PRO A 427 10.54 24.78 -5.11
CA PRO A 427 11.26 23.76 -5.85
C PRO A 427 11.00 22.35 -5.30
N CYS A 428 10.84 22.23 -3.99
CA CYS A 428 10.53 20.98 -3.32
C CYS A 428 9.18 20.42 -3.80
N LEU A 429 8.14 21.24 -3.81
CA LEU A 429 6.81 20.84 -4.26
C LEU A 429 6.83 20.42 -5.74
N ALA A 430 7.57 21.15 -6.59
CA ALA A 430 7.72 20.80 -8.00
C ALA A 430 8.39 19.42 -8.19
N ALA A 431 9.50 19.17 -7.47
CA ALA A 431 10.20 17.89 -7.51
C ALA A 431 9.33 16.73 -6.99
N GLN A 432 8.69 16.88 -5.82
CA GLN A 432 7.82 15.84 -5.28
C GLN A 432 6.59 15.59 -6.17
N THR A 433 6.03 16.63 -6.77
CA THR A 433 4.91 16.47 -7.72
C THR A 433 5.34 15.69 -8.95
N ALA A 434 6.55 15.93 -9.48
CA ALA A 434 7.06 15.23 -10.64
C ALA A 434 7.41 13.76 -10.36
N HIS A 435 7.98 13.46 -9.19
CA HIS A 435 8.49 12.12 -8.86
C HIS A 435 7.48 11.24 -8.10
N LEU A 436 6.70 11.82 -7.18
CA LEU A 436 5.75 11.09 -6.30
C LEU A 436 4.29 11.31 -6.71
N GLY A 437 4.00 12.44 -7.38
CA GLY A 437 2.64 12.87 -7.71
C GLY A 437 2.01 13.73 -6.61
N LEU A 438 0.91 14.40 -6.96
CA LEU A 438 0.16 15.29 -6.06
C LEU A 438 -0.50 14.57 -4.89
N ASP A 439 -0.83 13.29 -5.06
CA ASP A 439 -1.59 12.51 -4.08
C ASP A 439 -0.70 11.91 -2.97
N HIS A 440 0.63 12.12 -3.03
CA HIS A 440 1.57 11.56 -2.07
C HIS A 440 1.61 12.36 -0.75
N PRO A 441 1.64 11.71 0.44
CA PRO A 441 1.67 12.40 1.74
C PRO A 441 2.76 13.46 1.88
N ALA A 442 3.98 13.17 1.41
CA ALA A 442 5.08 14.12 1.44
C ALA A 442 4.78 15.39 0.63
N THR A 443 4.21 15.23 -0.58
CA THR A 443 3.80 16.33 -1.46
C THR A 443 2.70 17.18 -0.79
N GLY A 444 1.72 16.54 -0.16
CA GLY A 444 0.65 17.22 0.58
C GLY A 444 1.17 18.06 1.76
N ARG A 445 2.14 17.54 2.52
CA ARG A 445 2.79 18.29 3.62
C ARG A 445 3.53 19.53 3.11
N THR A 446 4.31 19.39 2.04
CA THR A 446 5.03 20.51 1.43
C THR A 446 4.08 21.55 0.85
N ALA A 447 2.99 21.12 0.18
CA ALA A 447 1.95 22.01 -0.32
C ALA A 447 1.28 22.82 0.81
N ASN A 448 0.93 22.17 1.92
CA ASN A 448 0.35 22.85 3.09
C ASN A 448 1.31 23.90 3.67
N ASN A 449 2.59 23.56 3.87
CA ASN A 449 3.57 24.51 4.41
C ASN A 449 3.79 25.70 3.45
N LEU A 450 3.80 25.45 2.14
CA LEU A 450 3.93 26.51 1.14
C LEU A 450 2.70 27.43 1.13
N ALA A 451 1.50 26.86 1.30
CA ALA A 451 0.27 27.60 1.39
C ALA A 451 0.24 28.54 2.61
N VAL A 452 0.72 28.08 3.77
CA VAL A 452 0.90 28.94 4.97
C VAL A 452 1.79 30.14 4.64
N ALA A 453 2.94 29.91 4.02
CA ALA A 453 3.85 30.99 3.64
C ALA A 453 3.21 31.99 2.67
N TYR A 454 2.40 31.55 1.70
CA TYR A 454 1.68 32.47 0.81
C TYR A 454 0.61 33.30 1.51
N VAL A 455 -0.18 32.73 2.42
CA VAL A 455 -1.18 33.49 3.18
C VAL A 455 -0.50 34.63 3.93
N HIS A 456 0.60 34.35 4.63
CA HIS A 456 1.33 35.37 5.39
C HIS A 456 2.05 36.41 4.52
N ARG A 457 2.28 36.11 3.24
CA ARG A 457 2.75 37.07 2.24
C ARG A 457 1.63 37.90 1.61
N GLY A 458 0.37 37.69 1.99
CA GLY A 458 -0.77 38.36 1.39
C GLY A 458 -1.17 37.81 0.02
N GLU A 459 -0.84 36.55 -0.27
CA GLU A 459 -1.14 35.85 -1.52
C GLU A 459 -2.16 34.69 -1.32
N PRO A 460 -3.33 34.90 -0.66
CA PRO A 460 -4.25 33.82 -0.30
C PRO A 460 -4.82 33.06 -1.51
N ALA A 461 -4.89 33.72 -2.68
CA ALA A 461 -5.32 33.07 -3.93
C ALA A 461 -4.38 31.94 -4.36
N ARG A 462 -3.06 32.09 -4.14
CA ARG A 462 -2.07 31.03 -4.42
C ARG A 462 -2.09 29.93 -3.37
N ALA A 463 -2.46 30.27 -2.13
CA ALA A 463 -2.54 29.32 -1.03
C ALA A 463 -3.76 28.38 -1.15
N LEU A 464 -4.91 28.88 -1.61
CA LEU A 464 -6.16 28.13 -1.57
C LEU A 464 -6.07 26.78 -2.29
N GLN A 465 -5.57 26.76 -3.53
CA GLN A 465 -5.43 25.51 -4.29
C GLN A 465 -4.50 24.51 -3.59
N LEU A 466 -3.39 25.00 -3.02
CA LEU A 466 -2.44 24.15 -2.30
C LEU A 466 -3.03 23.55 -1.02
N TYR A 467 -3.84 24.32 -0.29
CA TYR A 467 -4.57 23.78 0.85
C TYR A 467 -5.63 22.75 0.44
N GLU A 468 -6.34 22.97 -0.66
CA GLU A 468 -7.32 22.03 -1.19
C GLU A 468 -6.65 20.71 -1.62
N ASP A 469 -5.51 20.78 -2.30
CA ASP A 469 -4.73 19.61 -2.71
C ASP A 469 -4.17 18.84 -1.50
N ALA A 470 -3.63 19.56 -0.50
CA ALA A 470 -3.15 18.96 0.75
C ALA A 470 -4.30 18.32 1.55
N HIS A 471 -5.46 18.98 1.62
CA HIS A 471 -6.64 18.45 2.29
C HIS A 471 -7.15 17.17 1.62
N ALA A 472 -7.22 17.14 0.29
CA ALA A 472 -7.62 15.95 -0.45
C ALA A 472 -6.69 14.76 -0.17
N THR A 473 -5.38 15.01 -0.07
CA THR A 473 -4.39 14.00 0.29
C THR A 473 -4.56 13.51 1.73
N ASN A 474 -4.69 14.43 2.70
CA ASN A 474 -4.86 14.08 4.11
C ASN A 474 -6.16 13.31 4.36
N LEU A 475 -7.27 13.74 3.74
CA LEU A 475 -8.56 13.05 3.83
C LEU A 475 -8.47 11.63 3.26
N ARG A 476 -7.72 11.44 2.19
CA ARG A 476 -7.54 10.14 1.54
C ARG A 476 -6.66 9.19 2.35
N VAL A 477 -5.59 9.69 2.96
CA VAL A 477 -4.60 8.85 3.66
C VAL A 477 -4.98 8.62 5.12
N HIS A 478 -5.41 9.67 5.83
CA HIS A 478 -5.64 9.62 7.27
C HIS A 478 -7.12 9.70 7.67
N GLY A 479 -7.99 10.18 6.78
CA GLY A 479 -9.41 10.35 7.06
C GLY A 479 -9.78 11.69 7.68
N ALA A 480 -11.10 11.92 7.83
CA ALA A 480 -11.66 13.22 8.19
C ALA A 480 -11.32 13.66 9.62
N GLU A 481 -11.22 12.70 10.54
CA GLU A 481 -10.99 12.97 11.97
C GLU A 481 -9.51 13.21 12.31
N HIS A 482 -8.59 12.97 11.37
CA HIS A 482 -7.17 13.18 11.60
C HIS A 482 -6.82 14.66 11.70
N GLU A 483 -5.90 15.02 12.59
CA GLU A 483 -5.57 16.41 12.90
C GLU A 483 -5.05 17.18 11.67
N ALA A 484 -4.26 16.53 10.81
CA ALA A 484 -3.79 17.13 9.56
C ALA A 484 -4.95 17.46 8.60
N THR A 485 -6.00 16.62 8.56
CA THR A 485 -7.19 16.85 7.73
C THR A 485 -8.03 18.00 8.29
N ARG A 486 -8.23 18.04 9.60
CA ARG A 486 -8.94 19.15 10.27
C ARG A 486 -8.21 20.48 10.12
N THR A 487 -6.89 20.48 10.29
CA THR A 487 -6.04 21.67 10.13
C THR A 487 -6.13 22.22 8.71
N SER A 488 -5.93 21.37 7.70
CA SER A 488 -6.07 21.79 6.29
C SER A 488 -7.47 22.32 5.97
N SER A 489 -8.54 21.71 6.50
CA SER A 489 -9.90 22.23 6.36
C SER A 489 -10.07 23.63 6.96
N ARG A 490 -9.54 23.86 8.17
CA ARG A 490 -9.58 25.17 8.83
C ARG A 490 -8.84 26.22 8.02
N ASN A 491 -7.66 25.87 7.49
CA ASN A 491 -6.85 26.75 6.66
C ASN A 491 -7.57 27.13 5.35
N ILE A 492 -8.29 26.19 4.72
CA ILE A 492 -9.13 26.47 3.55
C ILE A 492 -10.22 27.50 3.90
N ASP A 493 -10.97 27.28 4.97
CA ASP A 493 -12.06 28.17 5.38
C ASP A 493 -11.56 29.58 5.72
N GLU A 494 -10.44 29.68 6.43
CA GLU A 494 -9.80 30.96 6.74
C GLU A 494 -9.33 31.67 5.48
N THR A 495 -8.68 30.95 4.56
CA THR A 495 -8.20 31.51 3.29
C THR A 495 -9.36 32.00 2.42
N ARG A 496 -10.48 31.27 2.36
CA ARG A 496 -11.70 31.71 1.65
C ARG A 496 -12.27 33.00 2.24
N ARG A 497 -12.34 33.12 3.57
CA ARG A 497 -12.76 34.37 4.24
C ARG A 497 -11.84 35.54 3.92
N LEU A 498 -10.53 35.32 3.85
CA LEU A 498 -9.57 36.36 3.44
C LEU A 498 -9.82 36.84 2.00
N LEU A 499 -10.15 35.92 1.09
CA LEU A 499 -10.49 36.24 -0.29
C LEU A 499 -11.82 36.99 -0.41
N GLU A 500 -12.83 36.60 0.36
CA GLU A 500 -14.15 37.26 0.40
C GLU A 500 -14.10 38.65 1.07
N GLY A 501 -13.22 38.82 2.05
CA GLY A 501 -13.01 40.09 2.77
C GLY A 501 -12.04 41.06 2.10
N SER A 502 -11.35 40.63 1.04
CA SER A 502 -10.45 41.50 0.26
C SER A 502 -11.28 42.31 -0.74
N PRO A 503 -11.29 43.66 -0.66
CA PRO A 503 -11.95 44.46 -1.70
C PRO A 503 -11.25 44.16 -3.03
N ALA A 504 -12.04 43.85 -4.06
CA ALA A 504 -11.54 43.69 -5.42
C ALA A 504 -10.69 44.92 -5.77
N LEU A 505 -9.38 44.71 -5.93
CA LEU A 505 -8.52 45.70 -6.54
C LEU A 505 -8.84 45.67 -8.03
N ASP A 506 -9.79 46.53 -8.42
CA ASP A 506 -10.17 46.82 -9.81
C ASP A 506 -8.98 47.24 -10.68
#